data_AF-A0A2V8QDJ7-F1
#
_entry.id   AF-A0A2V8QDJ7-F1
#
_cell.length_a   1.000
_cell.length_b   1.000
_cell.length_c   1.000
_cell.angle_alpha   90.00
_cell.angle_beta   90.00
_cell.angle_gamma   90.00
#
_symmetry.space_group_name_H-M   'P 1'
#
loop_
_entity.id
_entity.type
_entity.pdbx_description
1 polymer ?
#
loop_
_entity_poly.entity_id
_entity_poly.type
_entity_poly.pdbx_seq_one_letter_code
_entity_poly.pdbx_strand_id
1 'polypeptide(L)'
;MLAHFVRQARSGVSHFSRRALMSVLSGVTQVEQRALLSAAEKAHIGRVWMVEEGLAAALGGGVRIDDPHASAVVDIGEATTNVAVVANGSIVNARAERI
;
A
#
# COMPACT_ATOMS: atom_id res chain seq x y z
N MET A 1 -4.92 17.04 0.04
CA MET A 1 -4.85 16.06 -1.07
C MET A 1 -5.65 14.79 -0.79
N LEU A 2 -5.32 13.95 0.19
CA LEU A 2 -6.05 12.68 0.41
C LEU A 2 -7.58 12.84 0.53
N ALA A 3 -8.06 13.80 1.33
CA ALA A 3 -9.49 14.07 1.47
C ALA A 3 -10.18 14.44 0.14
N HIS A 4 -9.46 15.06 -0.80
CA HIS A 4 -9.97 15.37 -2.13
C HIS A 4 -10.17 14.07 -2.94
N PHE A 5 -9.15 13.21 -3.02
CA PHE A 5 -9.25 11.93 -3.73
C PHE A 5 -10.26 10.97 -3.09
N VAL A 6 -10.35 10.94 -1.76
CA VAL A 6 -11.39 10.19 -1.06
C VAL A 6 -12.79 10.71 -1.41
N ARG A 7 -12.96 12.02 -1.64
CA ARG A 7 -14.23 12.56 -2.14
C ARG A 7 -14.47 12.24 -3.61
N GLN A 8 -13.44 12.29 -4.45
CA GLN A 8 -13.55 12.02 -5.89
C GLN A 8 -13.85 10.56 -6.20
N ALA A 9 -13.23 9.62 -5.47
CA ALA A 9 -13.50 8.19 -5.59
C ALA A 9 -14.93 7.80 -5.18
N ARG A 10 -15.71 8.73 -4.61
CA ARG A 10 -17.14 8.57 -4.32
C ARG A 10 -17.97 8.93 -5.55
N SER A 11 -18.00 8.07 -6.54
CA SER A 11 -19.12 8.08 -7.48
C SER A 11 -20.37 7.56 -6.75
N GLY A 12 -21.18 8.45 -6.14
CA GLY A 12 -22.50 8.11 -5.58
C GLY A 12 -22.80 8.57 -4.14
N VAL A 13 -24.00 8.22 -3.67
CA VAL A 13 -24.67 8.74 -2.45
C VAL A 13 -24.26 8.00 -1.15
N SER A 14 -23.26 7.13 -1.20
CA SER A 14 -22.94 6.27 -0.05
C SER A 14 -22.26 7.05 1.09
N HIS A 15 -22.93 7.07 2.25
CA HIS A 15 -22.46 7.59 3.53
C HIS A 15 -21.81 6.51 4.42
N PHE A 16 -21.51 5.32 3.88
CA PHE A 16 -20.96 4.20 4.64
C PHE A 16 -19.56 4.47 5.21
N SER A 17 -19.24 3.73 6.29
CA SER A 17 -17.93 3.83 6.95
C SER A 17 -16.80 3.57 5.96
N ARG A 18 -15.85 4.52 5.92
CA ARG A 18 -14.75 4.52 4.97
C ARG A 18 -13.70 3.52 5.42
N ARG A 19 -13.53 2.45 4.66
CA ARG A 19 -12.50 1.43 4.86
C ARG A 19 -11.45 1.60 3.77
N ALA A 20 -10.18 1.61 4.12
CA ALA A 20 -9.09 1.73 3.17
C ALA A 20 -7.98 0.72 3.45
N LEU A 21 -7.37 0.22 2.38
CA LEU A 21 -6.07 -0.40 2.39
C LEU A 21 -5.08 0.65 1.88
N MET A 22 -3.97 0.88 2.59
CA MET A 22 -2.92 1.80 2.20
C MET A 22 -1.61 1.03 2.05
N SER A 23 -0.94 1.15 0.91
CA SER A 23 0.42 0.63 0.77
C SER A 23 1.41 1.50 1.53
N VAL A 24 2.47 0.87 2.04
CA VAL A 24 3.62 1.54 2.65
C VAL A 24 4.91 0.89 2.16
N LEU A 25 5.94 1.70 1.97
CA LEU A 25 7.28 1.23 1.59
C LEU A 25 7.83 0.25 2.62
N SER A 26 8.67 -0.67 2.16
CA SER A 26 9.50 -1.45 3.07
C SER A 26 10.38 -0.54 3.94
N GLY A 27 10.45 -0.83 5.23
CA GLY A 27 11.19 0.00 6.19
C GLY A 27 10.50 1.31 6.61
N VAL A 28 9.19 1.46 6.35
CA VAL A 28 8.43 2.61 6.88
C VAL A 28 8.63 2.77 8.38
N THR A 29 8.89 4.00 8.82
CA THR A 29 9.07 4.31 10.24
C THR A 29 7.72 4.42 10.95
N GLN A 30 7.70 4.24 12.28
CA GLN A 30 6.48 4.46 13.06
C GLN A 30 5.95 5.89 12.96
N VAL A 31 6.83 6.87 12.75
CA VAL A 31 6.47 8.28 12.59
C VAL A 31 5.73 8.49 11.27
N GLU A 32 6.26 7.95 10.16
CA GLU A 32 5.61 7.99 8.86
C GLU A 32 4.29 7.22 8.86
N GLN A 33 4.26 6.05 9.51
CA GLN A 33 3.05 5.26 9.66
C GLN A 33 1.96 6.04 10.40
N ARG A 34 2.30 6.72 11.51
CA ARG A 34 1.36 7.61 12.22
C ARG A 34 0.92 8.77 11.35
N ALA A 35 1.83 9.38 10.59
CA ALA A 35 1.48 10.49 9.69
C ALA A 35 0.43 10.06 8.64
N LEU A 36 0.56 8.86 8.07
CA LEU A 36 -0.41 8.29 7.14
C LEU A 36 -1.77 8.03 7.79
N LEU A 37 -1.79 7.46 9.00
CA LEU A 37 -3.02 7.24 9.76
C LEU A 37 -3.72 8.57 10.09
N SER A 38 -2.99 9.58 10.53
CA SER A 38 -3.53 10.92 10.79
C SER A 38 -4.07 11.58 9.52
N ALA A 39 -3.42 11.37 8.37
CA ALA A 39 -3.92 11.85 7.09
C ALA A 39 -5.24 11.16 6.70
N ALA A 40 -5.34 9.85 6.93
CA ALA A 40 -6.54 9.06 6.68
C ALA A 40 -7.71 9.48 7.59
N GLU A 41 -7.44 9.72 8.88
CA GLU A 41 -8.42 10.24 9.83
C GLU A 41 -8.95 11.62 9.42
N LYS A 42 -8.06 12.55 9.03
CA LYS A 42 -8.43 13.86 8.47
C LYS A 42 -9.23 13.75 7.16
N ALA A 43 -9.05 12.66 6.42
CA ALA A 43 -9.84 12.33 5.25
C ALA A 43 -11.13 11.56 5.60
N HIS A 44 -11.51 11.48 6.88
CA HIS A 44 -12.65 10.75 7.44
C HIS A 44 -12.68 9.26 7.06
N ILE A 45 -11.52 8.62 6.93
CA ILE A 45 -11.41 7.17 6.76
C ILE A 45 -11.60 6.51 8.13
N GLY A 46 -12.65 5.72 8.29
CA GLY A 46 -13.03 5.11 9.58
C GLY A 46 -12.24 3.86 9.95
N ARG A 47 -11.63 3.17 8.99
CA ARG A 47 -10.70 2.06 9.25
C ARG A 47 -9.65 1.96 8.16
N VAL A 48 -8.39 1.82 8.58
CA VAL A 48 -7.23 1.69 7.70
C VAL A 48 -6.52 0.39 8.03
N TRP A 49 -6.17 -0.36 7.00
CA TRP A 49 -5.16 -1.41 7.06
C TRP A 49 -3.98 -1.01 6.20
N MET A 50 -2.79 -1.42 6.61
CA MET A 50 -1.59 -1.19 5.83
C MET A 50 -1.11 -2.51 5.23
N VAL A 51 -0.63 -2.41 4.00
CA VAL A 51 0.01 -3.49 3.28
C VAL A 51 1.37 -3.00 2.82
N GLU A 52 2.35 -3.89 2.73
CA GLU A 52 3.61 -3.52 2.12
C GLU A 52 3.42 -3.30 0.61
N GLU A 53 4.08 -2.28 0.08
CA GLU A 53 3.92 -1.81 -1.30
C GLU A 53 4.30 -2.86 -2.34
N GLY A 54 5.41 -3.57 -2.15
CA GLY A 54 5.85 -4.67 -2.99
C GLY A 54 4.90 -5.85 -3.02
N LEU A 55 4.25 -6.21 -1.91
CA LEU A 55 3.17 -7.21 -1.91
C LEU A 55 1.94 -6.72 -2.68
N ALA A 56 1.56 -5.45 -2.52
CA ALA A 56 0.46 -4.87 -3.28
C ALA A 56 0.77 -4.84 -4.79
N ALA A 57 2.00 -4.46 -5.16
CA ALA A 57 2.49 -4.45 -6.53
C ALA A 57 2.54 -5.86 -7.12
N ALA A 58 2.98 -6.87 -6.36
CA ALA A 58 2.99 -8.27 -6.78
C ALA A 58 1.59 -8.76 -7.16
N LEU A 59 0.61 -8.53 -6.28
CA LEU A 59 -0.78 -8.92 -6.52
C LEU A 59 -1.38 -8.14 -7.70
N GLY A 60 -1.12 -6.84 -7.79
CA GLY A 60 -1.55 -5.99 -8.91
C GLY A 60 -0.92 -6.40 -10.25
N GLY A 61 0.30 -6.92 -10.22
CA GLY A 61 1.05 -7.44 -11.37
C GLY A 61 0.73 -8.89 -11.74
N GLY A 62 -0.17 -9.55 -11.01
CA GLY A 62 -0.63 -10.90 -11.32
C GLY A 62 0.17 -12.04 -10.68
N VAL A 63 1.09 -11.75 -9.74
CA VAL A 63 1.74 -12.78 -8.93
C VAL A 63 0.68 -13.44 -8.05
N ARG A 64 0.55 -14.75 -8.18
CA ARG A 64 -0.45 -15.50 -7.42
C ARG A 64 0.04 -15.77 -6.00
N ILE A 65 -0.88 -15.74 -5.04
CA ILE A 65 -0.60 -16.02 -3.62
C ILE A 65 -0.18 -17.49 -3.43
N ASP A 66 -0.72 -18.39 -4.25
CA ASP A 66 -0.47 -19.82 -4.23
C ASP A 66 0.66 -20.24 -5.20
N ASP A 67 1.41 -19.29 -5.76
CA ASP A 67 2.54 -19.60 -6.63
C ASP A 67 3.67 -20.27 -5.82
N PRO A 68 4.10 -21.49 -6.20
CA PRO A 68 5.20 -22.18 -5.52
C PRO A 68 6.57 -21.53 -5.79
N HIS A 69 6.68 -20.64 -6.77
CA HIS A 69 7.91 -19.93 -7.10
C HIS A 69 7.99 -18.58 -6.38
N ALA A 70 9.21 -18.20 -6.02
CA ALA A 70 9.48 -16.84 -5.56
C ALA A 70 9.51 -15.88 -6.75
N SER A 71 8.79 -14.77 -6.64
CA SER A 71 8.74 -13.70 -7.63
C SER A 71 9.38 -12.44 -7.08
N ALA A 72 10.30 -11.85 -7.84
CA ALA A 72 10.84 -10.53 -7.54
C ALA A 72 10.02 -9.45 -8.26
N VAL A 73 9.60 -8.43 -7.53
CA VAL A 73 8.84 -7.28 -8.02
C VAL A 73 9.65 -6.02 -7.76
N VAL A 74 9.77 -5.19 -8.79
CA VAL A 74 10.45 -3.89 -8.73
C VAL A 74 9.40 -2.83 -9.03
N ASP A 75 8.95 -2.12 -7.99
CA ASP A 75 8.06 -0.96 -8.11
C ASP A 75 8.90 0.31 -8.21
N ILE A 76 8.76 1.03 -9.32
CA ILE A 76 9.50 2.26 -9.61
C ILE A 76 8.51 3.41 -9.55
N GLY A 77 8.51 4.11 -8.41
CA GLY A 77 7.77 5.34 -8.22
C GLY A 77 8.57 6.57 -8.69
N GLU A 78 8.04 7.75 -8.39
CA GLU A 78 8.66 9.02 -8.77
C GLU A 78 9.98 9.28 -8.02
N ALA A 79 9.99 9.07 -6.70
CA ALA A 79 11.14 9.33 -5.83
C ALA A 79 11.62 8.08 -5.07
N THR A 80 11.02 6.93 -5.37
CA THR A 80 11.22 5.69 -4.63
C THR A 80 11.37 4.52 -5.59
N THR A 81 12.23 3.58 -5.22
CA THR A 81 12.24 2.25 -5.83
C THR A 81 12.09 1.23 -4.73
N ASN A 82 11.04 0.42 -4.79
CA ASN A 82 10.77 -0.63 -3.83
C ASN A 82 10.90 -2.00 -4.51
N VAL A 83 11.83 -2.81 -4.01
CA VAL A 83 12.08 -4.16 -4.51
C VAL A 83 11.62 -5.15 -3.46
N ALA A 84 10.73 -6.07 -3.83
CA ALA A 84 10.25 -7.14 -2.95
C ALA A 84 10.36 -8.51 -3.62
N VAL A 85 10.76 -9.51 -2.83
CA VAL A 85 10.70 -10.92 -3.21
C VAL A 85 9.52 -11.53 -2.47
N VAL A 86 8.55 -12.05 -3.22
CA VAL A 86 7.30 -12.62 -2.70
C VAL A 86 7.28 -14.13 -2.98
N ALA A 87 6.91 -14.94 -2.00
CA ALA A 87 6.68 -16.38 -2.15
C ALA A 87 5.53 -16.82 -1.23
N ASN A 88 4.65 -17.69 -1.71
CA ASN A 88 3.47 -18.18 -0.98
C ASN A 88 2.67 -17.04 -0.30
N GLY A 89 2.43 -15.95 -1.03
CA GLY A 89 1.65 -14.81 -0.55
C GLY A 89 2.32 -13.93 0.51
N SER A 90 3.60 -14.16 0.80
CA SER A 90 4.35 -13.46 1.84
C SER A 90 5.63 -12.85 1.28
N ILE A 91 6.10 -11.77 1.90
CA ILE A 91 7.37 -11.15 1.56
C ILE A 91 8.50 -11.94 2.22
N VAL A 92 9.42 -12.42 1.40
CA VAL A 92 10.66 -13.09 1.84
C VAL A 92 11.75 -12.05 2.12
N ASN A 93 11.84 -11.03 1.27
CA ASN A 93 12.78 -9.92 1.44
C ASN A 93 12.20 -8.67 0.76
N ALA A 94 12.47 -7.49 1.31
CA ALA A 94 12.11 -6.24 0.67
C ALA A 94 13.12 -5.14 1.02
N ARG A 95 13.34 -4.23 0.06
CA ARG A 95 14.19 -3.05 0.22
C ARG A 95 13.60 -1.88 -0.57
N ALA A 96 13.47 -0.75 0.10
CA ALA A 96 13.09 0.51 -0.49
C ALA A 96 14.28 1.46 -0.48
N GLU A 97 14.53 2.10 -1.61
CA GLU A 97 15.47 3.21 -1.74
C GLU A 97 14.70 4.49 -2.09
N ARG A 98 15.18 5.61 -1.56
CA ARG A 98 14.66 6.95 -1.83
C ARG A 98 15.75 7.74 -2.54
N ILE A 99 15.39 8.48 -3.58
CA ILE A 99 16.31 9.31 -4.37
C ILE A 99 16.27 10.75 -3.86
#